data_AF-A0A3B9UX40-F1
#
_entry.id   AF-A0A3B9UX40-F1
#
_cell.length_a   1.000
_cell.length_b   1.000
_cell.length_c   1.000
_cell.angle_alpha   90.00
_cell.angle_beta   90.00
_cell.angle_gamma   90.00
#
_symmetry.space_group_name_H-M   'P 1'
#
loop_
_entity.id
_entity.type
_entity.pdbx_description
1 polymer ?
#
loop_
_entity_poly.entity_id
_entity_poly.type
_entity_poly.pdbx_seq_one_letter_code
_entity_poly.pdbx_strand_id
1 'polypeptide(L)'
;MIKEAMGNSKIKDILSGESKEDNEFTMPLEKTIIFNNFPPQQLQASVKKVRATLESRPILATVTPISINWRFHKLLEHLVEEREQFKNSTNRK
;
A
#
# COMPACT_ATOMS: atom_id res chain seq x y z
N MET A 1 3.01 -8.74 -8.99
CA MET A 1 4.02 -7.76 -8.52
C MET A 1 3.75 -6.47 -9.28
N ILE A 2 3.67 -5.32 -8.59
CA ILE A 2 3.39 -4.01 -9.21
C ILE A 2 4.72 -3.38 -9.62
N LYS A 3 4.79 -2.79 -10.82
CA LYS A 3 5.96 -2.03 -11.28
C LYS A 3 5.84 -0.56 -10.89
N GLU A 4 6.97 0.13 -10.73
CA GLU A 4 7.00 1.57 -10.40
C GLU A 4 6.28 2.43 -11.44
N ALA A 5 6.44 2.10 -12.73
CA ALA A 5 5.76 2.77 -13.84
C ALA A 5 4.21 2.65 -13.77
N MET A 6 3.66 1.72 -12.97
CA MET A 6 2.21 1.63 -12.77
C MET A 6 1.70 2.59 -11.68
N GLY A 7 2.58 3.37 -11.05
CA GLY A 7 2.24 4.29 -9.96
C GLY A 7 1.12 5.27 -10.30
N ASN A 8 1.07 5.72 -11.55
CA ASN A 8 0.08 6.67 -12.04
C ASN A 8 -1.28 6.00 -12.38
N SER A 9 -1.36 4.67 -12.46
CA SER A 9 -2.61 3.94 -12.74
C SER A 9 -3.49 3.84 -11.49
N LYS A 10 -4.82 3.71 -11.69
CA LYS A 10 -5.73 3.44 -10.56
C LYS A 10 -5.54 2.02 -10.06
N ILE A 11 -5.78 1.80 -8.77
CA ILE A 11 -5.65 0.47 -8.15
C ILE A 11 -6.57 -0.54 -8.83
N LYS A 12 -7.82 -0.17 -9.14
CA LYS A 12 -8.73 -1.04 -9.90
C LYS A 12 -8.15 -1.47 -11.25
N ASP A 13 -7.49 -0.56 -11.98
CA ASP A 13 -6.95 -0.85 -13.30
C ASP A 13 -5.74 -1.79 -13.18
N ILE A 14 -4.90 -1.59 -12.15
CA ILE A 14 -3.78 -2.49 -11.80
C ILE A 14 -4.29 -3.89 -11.43
N LEU A 15 -5.37 -3.98 -10.64
CA LEU A 15 -5.96 -5.25 -10.22
C LEU A 15 -6.61 -6.01 -11.39
N SER A 16 -7.21 -5.28 -12.34
CA SER A 16 -7.82 -5.85 -13.55
C SER A 16 -6.83 -6.16 -14.67
N GLY A 17 -5.57 -5.73 -14.55
CA GLY A 17 -4.54 -5.89 -15.58
C GLY A 17 -4.62 -4.88 -16.73
N GLU A 18 -5.37 -3.80 -16.56
CA GLU A 18 -5.57 -2.72 -17.54
C GLU A 18 -4.70 -1.48 -17.23
N SER A 19 -3.72 -1.61 -16.34
CA SER A 19 -2.85 -0.52 -15.96
C SER A 19 -1.96 -0.06 -17.11
N LYS A 20 -1.78 1.26 -17.21
CA LYS A 20 -0.81 1.87 -18.11
C LYS A 20 0.50 2.08 -17.36
N GLU A 21 1.58 1.75 -18.05
CA GLU A 21 2.93 2.05 -17.59
C GLU A 21 3.28 3.48 -18.02
N ASP A 22 3.73 4.27 -17.04
CA ASP A 22 4.19 5.64 -17.19
C ASP A 22 5.66 5.67 -16.75
N ASN A 23 6.57 5.57 -17.72
CA ASN A 23 8.00 5.44 -17.45
C ASN A 23 8.66 6.73 -16.95
N GLU A 24 7.96 7.87 -17.08
CA GLU A 24 8.42 9.15 -16.52
C GLU A 24 7.97 9.32 -15.05
N PHE A 25 7.04 8.48 -14.59
CA PHE A 25 6.51 8.53 -13.24
C PHE A 25 7.44 7.84 -12.23
N THR A 26 7.83 8.58 -11.19
CA THR A 26 8.64 8.04 -10.09
C THR A 26 7.76 7.77 -8.87
N MET A 27 7.82 6.54 -8.35
CA MET A 27 7.12 6.16 -7.13
C MET A 27 7.97 6.45 -5.88
N PRO A 28 7.35 6.75 -4.73
CA PRO A 28 8.04 6.75 -3.44
C PRO A 28 8.71 5.38 -3.18
N LEU A 29 9.99 5.39 -2.78
CA LEU A 29 10.77 4.19 -2.45
C LEU A 29 10.38 3.64 -1.08
N GLU A 30 9.17 3.08 -0.97
CA GLU A 30 8.67 2.49 0.26
C GLU A 30 8.18 1.05 0.04
N LYS A 31 8.54 0.16 0.96
CA LYS A 31 8.06 -1.22 0.92
C LYS A 31 6.66 -1.27 1.50
N THR A 32 5.67 -1.53 0.64
CA THR A 32 4.26 -1.57 1.03
C THR A 32 3.60 -2.86 0.56
N ILE A 33 2.79 -3.46 1.43
CA ILE A 33 1.95 -4.62 1.13
C ILE A 33 0.50 -4.18 1.24
N ILE A 34 -0.22 -4.32 0.14
CA ILE A 34 -1.63 -3.96 0.04
C ILE A 34 -2.47 -5.24 -0.05
N PHE A 35 -3.40 -5.40 0.89
CA PHE A 35 -4.38 -6.46 0.92
C PHE A 35 -5.65 -5.99 0.19
N ASN A 36 -6.08 -6.71 -0.85
CA ASN A 36 -7.31 -6.44 -1.56
C ASN A 36 -8.33 -7.57 -1.34
N ASN A 37 -9.57 -7.22 -1.02
CA ASN A 37 -10.68 -8.16 -0.84
C ASN A 37 -10.42 -9.30 0.18
N PHE A 38 -9.73 -9.00 1.27
CA PHE A 38 -9.47 -9.98 2.34
C PHE A 38 -10.59 -9.97 3.40
N PRO A 39 -11.16 -11.13 3.76
CA PRO A 39 -12.06 -11.23 4.90
C PRO A 39 -11.34 -10.82 6.20
N PRO A 40 -12.01 -10.15 7.15
CA PRO A 40 -11.36 -9.62 8.35
C PRO A 40 -10.56 -10.65 9.15
N GLN A 41 -11.09 -11.87 9.28
CA GLN A 41 -10.44 -12.98 9.99
C GLN A 41 -9.12 -13.41 9.32
N GLN A 42 -9.11 -13.45 7.99
CA GLN A 42 -7.92 -13.82 7.22
C GLN A 42 -6.91 -12.67 7.16
N LEU A 43 -7.38 -11.42 7.13
CA LEU A 43 -6.53 -10.23 7.12
C LEU A 43 -5.66 -10.17 8.38
N GLN A 44 -6.25 -10.37 9.56
CA GLN A 44 -5.49 -10.33 10.82
C GLN A 44 -4.42 -11.44 10.87
N ALA A 45 -4.78 -12.67 10.48
CA ALA A 45 -3.83 -13.78 10.42
C ALA A 45 -2.68 -13.49 9.44
N SER A 46 -3.00 -12.94 8.28
CA SER A 46 -2.03 -12.58 7.24
C SER A 46 -1.08 -11.48 7.71
N VAL A 47 -1.61 -10.40 8.31
CA VAL A 47 -0.81 -9.32 8.88
C VAL A 47 0.15 -9.83 9.95
N LYS A 48 -0.33 -10.70 10.86
CA LYS A 48 0.51 -11.30 11.91
C LYS A 48 1.64 -12.14 11.30
N LYS A 49 1.34 -12.95 10.29
CA LYS A 49 2.32 -13.79 9.60
C LYS A 49 3.37 -12.95 8.87
N VAL A 50 2.94 -11.93 8.12
CA VAL A 50 3.83 -11.00 7.42
C VAL A 50 4.79 -10.31 8.40
N ARG A 51 4.28 -9.82 9.54
CA ARG A 51 5.12 -9.19 10.59
C ARG A 51 6.09 -10.17 11.27
N ALA A 52 5.74 -11.45 11.33
CA ALA A 52 6.61 -12.48 11.91
C ALA A 52 7.68 -12.97 10.93
N THR A 53 7.40 -12.92 9.62
CA THR A 53 8.31 -13.42 8.57
C THR A 53 9.23 -12.33 8.03
N LEU A 54 8.76 -11.09 7.93
CA LEU A 54 9.57 -10.00 7.39
C LEU A 54 10.31 -9.26 8.52
N GLU A 55 11.64 -9.21 8.40
CA GLU A 55 12.48 -8.37 9.28
C GLU A 55 12.24 -6.88 9.02
N SER A 56 11.98 -6.51 7.76
CA SER A 56 11.55 -5.16 7.41
C SER A 56 10.16 -4.87 7.96
N ARG A 57 9.88 -3.61 8.32
CA ARG A 57 8.54 -3.14 8.70
C ARG A 57 7.85 -2.45 7.52
N PRO A 58 7.33 -3.19 6.52
CA PRO A 58 6.62 -2.56 5.41
C PRO A 58 5.33 -1.91 5.90
N ILE A 59 4.83 -0.95 5.13
CA ILE A 59 3.49 -0.43 5.37
C ILE A 59 2.48 -1.49 4.96
N LEU A 60 1.55 -1.81 5.86
CA LEU A 60 0.48 -2.78 5.64
C LEU A 60 -0.83 -2.02 5.52
N ALA A 61 -1.51 -2.16 4.39
CA ALA A 61 -2.75 -1.44 4.12
C ALA A 61 -3.80 -2.36 3.48
N THR A 62 -5.08 -2.03 3.64
CA THR A 62 -6.17 -2.70 2.94
C THR A 62 -6.78 -1.76 1.92
N VAL A 63 -7.14 -2.28 0.74
CA VAL A 63 -7.94 -1.54 -0.24
C VAL A 63 -9.37 -1.43 0.29
N THR A 64 -9.93 -0.22 0.24
CA THR A 64 -11.33 0.07 0.57
C THR A 64 -12.10 0.36 -0.72
N PRO A 65 -13.45 0.36 -0.70
CA PRO A 65 -14.25 0.75 -1.85
C PRO A 65 -13.91 2.16 -2.39
N ILE A 66 -13.35 3.02 -1.55
CA ILE A 66 -12.91 4.37 -1.93
C ILE A 66 -11.51 4.31 -2.54
N SER A 67 -10.54 3.70 -1.85
CA SER A 67 -9.13 3.73 -2.29
C SER A 67 -8.88 2.94 -3.57
N ILE A 68 -9.74 1.98 -3.92
CA ILE A 68 -9.63 1.24 -5.19
C ILE A 68 -9.71 2.15 -6.44
N ASN A 69 -10.33 3.32 -6.30
CA ASN A 69 -10.46 4.31 -7.37
C ASN A 69 -9.30 5.31 -7.41
N TRP A 70 -8.38 5.28 -6.44
CA TRP A 70 -7.24 6.17 -6.36
C TRP A 70 -6.10 5.67 -7.24
N ARG A 71 -5.23 6.61 -7.65
CA ARG A 71 -3.94 6.25 -8.25
C ARG A 71 -3.06 5.60 -7.18
N PHE A 72 -2.26 4.63 -7.57
CA PHE A 72 -1.44 3.87 -6.62
C PHE A 72 -0.47 4.77 -5.83
N HIS A 73 0.15 5.74 -6.48
CA HIS A 73 1.05 6.69 -5.81
C HIS A 73 0.35 7.54 -4.74
N LYS A 74 -0.89 8.00 -5.01
CA LYS A 74 -1.68 8.77 -4.04
C LYS A 74 -1.97 7.95 -2.79
N LEU A 75 -2.35 6.67 -2.96
CA LEU A 75 -2.55 5.80 -1.81
C LEU A 75 -1.23 5.64 -1.03
N LEU A 76 -0.11 5.43 -1.71
CA LEU A 76 1.18 5.27 -1.05
C LEU A 76 1.62 6.52 -0.28
N GLU A 77 1.44 7.71 -0.84
CA GLU A 77 1.69 9.00 -0.17
C GLU A 77 0.92 9.07 1.16
N HIS A 78 -0.40 8.84 1.13
CA HIS A 78 -1.24 8.86 2.32
C HIS A 78 -0.80 7.85 3.38
N LEU A 79 -0.41 6.64 2.96
CA LEU A 79 0.07 5.60 3.85
C LEU A 79 1.42 5.96 4.52
N VAL A 80 2.33 6.60 3.78
CA VAL A 80 3.59 7.09 4.32
C VAL A 80 3.32 8.21 5.33
N GLU A 81 2.47 9.18 4.98
CA GLU A 81 2.07 10.27 5.87
C GLU A 81 1.48 9.75 7.19
N GLU A 82 0.52 8.82 7.13
CA GLU A 82 -0.07 8.19 8.31
C GLU A 82 1.01 7.53 9.18
N ARG A 83 1.93 6.77 8.58
CA ARG A 83 3.02 6.12 9.32
C ARG A 83 3.90 7.14 10.06
N GLU A 84 4.32 8.20 9.38
CA GLU A 84 5.18 9.22 10.00
C GLU A 84 4.45 9.97 11.12
N GLN A 85 3.15 10.24 10.95
CA GLN A 85 2.31 10.80 12.02
C GLN A 85 2.20 9.86 13.23
N PHE A 86 2.00 8.56 13.02
CA PHE A 86 1.98 7.56 14.09
C PHE A 86 3.33 7.43 14.83
N LYS A 87 4.45 7.49 14.11
CA LYS A 87 5.79 7.50 14.73
C LYS A 87 5.98 8.74 15.59
N ASN A 88 5.63 9.92 15.06
CA ASN A 88 5.83 11.19 15.74
C ASN A 88 4.92 11.36 16.96
N SER A 89 3.71 10.79 16.95
CA SER A 89 2.81 10.78 18.12
C SER A 89 3.25 9.81 19.22
N THR A 90 3.86 8.68 18.86
CA THR A 90 4.37 7.69 19.82
C THR A 90 5.64 8.18 20.53
N ASN A 91 6.42 9.05 19.89
CA ASN A 91 7.68 9.61 20.44
C ASN A 91 7.45 10.80 21.41
N ARG A 92 6.20 11.10 21.77
CA ARG A 92 5.81 12.19 22.70
C ARG A 92 5.38 11.69 24.09
N LYS A 93 5.78 10.47 24.50
CA LYS A 93 5.58 9.96 25.85
C LYS A 93 6.90 9.68 26.55
#